data_AF-A0A669Q2S4-F1
#
_entry.id   AF-A0A669Q2S4-F1
#
_cell.length_a   1.000
_cell.length_b   1.000
_cell.length_c   1.000
_cell.angle_alpha   90.00
_cell.angle_beta   90.00
_cell.angle_gamma   90.00
#
_symmetry.space_group_name_H-M   'P 1'
#
loop_
_entity.id
_entity.type
_entity.pdbx_description
1 polymer ?
#
loop_
_entity_poly.entity_id
_entity_poly.type
_entity_poly.pdbx_seq_one_letter_code
_entity_poly.pdbx_strand_id
1 'polypeptide(L)'
;CSQPCCTPFLQLKKRALDQLRLVKSKQQKSSEQPCQQLWLDPCSDPDRSLKPYSLVHPVVVKTPRPVVLSPSCIAPRLIRNLLDLPTSRLDFHVCPAEKLTEGNPSTVHVQEPPVSRNAPQERRESSQVCMIREAMEKNKHCLLELGVQSVRDLIKREIYPIVIHVEVTEKNIRGLRSLLGQPGQRDAEVLKACRGAERALHALPCSWARVEPHAWSHAEELPKVVRGCIFQEQNRPLWVEDGDD
;
A
#
# COMPACT_ATOMS: atom_id res chain seq x y z
N CYS A 1 0.93 -40.04 -21.83
CA CYS A 1 1.91 -39.26 -22.61
C CYS A 1 1.22 -38.04 -23.20
N SER A 2 1.70 -36.88 -22.82
CA SER A 2 1.11 -35.56 -23.06
C SER A 2 1.39 -35.07 -24.47
N GLN A 3 0.42 -34.38 -25.09
CA GLN A 3 0.69 -33.41 -26.15
C GLN A 3 0.92 -32.03 -25.53
N PRO A 4 1.71 -31.17 -26.20
CA PRO A 4 1.36 -29.76 -26.26
C PRO A 4 1.27 -29.25 -27.69
N CYS A 5 0.21 -28.47 -27.92
CA CYS A 5 -0.06 -27.67 -29.10
C CYS A 5 0.68 -26.33 -29.07
N CYS A 6 0.89 -25.79 -30.27
CA CYS A 6 1.73 -24.66 -30.68
C CYS A 6 1.48 -23.30 -30.02
N THR A 7 2.54 -22.47 -29.98
CA THR A 7 2.47 -20.99 -30.00
C THR A 7 3.17 -20.46 -31.26
N PRO A 8 2.64 -19.43 -31.95
CA PRO A 8 3.42 -18.65 -32.89
C PRO A 8 3.76 -17.25 -32.36
N PHE A 9 5.05 -16.96 -32.50
CA PHE A 9 5.75 -15.69 -32.48
C PHE A 9 5.00 -14.57 -33.22
N LEU A 10 4.80 -13.40 -32.59
CA LEU A 10 4.45 -12.18 -33.33
C LEU A 10 5.72 -11.43 -33.71
N GLN A 11 5.84 -11.23 -35.02
CA GLN A 11 6.99 -10.76 -35.77
C GLN A 11 7.14 -9.24 -35.72
N LEU A 12 8.30 -8.75 -35.24
CA LEU A 12 8.78 -7.41 -35.61
C LEU A 12 9.12 -7.40 -37.11
N LYS A 13 8.66 -6.37 -37.82
CA LYS A 13 8.78 -6.24 -39.27
C LYS A 13 10.24 -6.12 -39.73
N LYS A 14 10.61 -7.00 -40.64
CA LYS A 14 11.92 -7.32 -41.23
C LYS A 14 12.60 -6.22 -42.09
N ARG A 15 12.09 -4.98 -42.13
CA ARG A 15 12.59 -3.94 -43.07
C ARG A 15 13.43 -2.82 -42.43
N ALA A 16 13.57 -2.78 -41.11
CA ALA A 16 14.42 -1.79 -40.43
C ALA A 16 15.82 -2.32 -40.04
N LEU A 17 16.10 -3.62 -40.24
CA LEU A 17 17.37 -4.23 -39.86
C LEU A 17 18.47 -4.13 -40.95
N ASP A 18 18.10 -3.98 -42.22
CA ASP A 18 19.04 -4.07 -43.36
C ASP A 18 19.83 -2.77 -43.66
N GLN A 19 19.69 -1.73 -42.84
CA GLN A 19 20.44 -0.46 -43.00
C GLN A 19 21.45 -0.21 -41.87
N LEU A 20 21.68 -1.18 -40.98
CA LEU A 20 22.65 -1.05 -39.90
C LEU A 20 23.79 -2.06 -40.08
N ARG A 21 24.95 -1.56 -40.53
CA ARG A 21 26.20 -2.34 -40.50
C ARG A 21 26.88 -2.12 -39.15
N LEU A 22 26.96 -3.18 -38.34
CA LEU A 22 27.81 -3.21 -37.16
C LEU A 22 29.28 -3.10 -37.59
N VAL A 23 29.96 -2.02 -37.22
CA VAL A 23 31.41 -1.89 -37.44
C VAL A 23 32.13 -2.37 -36.18
N LYS A 24 33.03 -3.34 -36.34
CA LYS A 24 33.93 -3.77 -35.26
C LYS A 24 34.91 -2.64 -34.98
N SER A 25 34.94 -2.14 -33.74
CA SER A 25 36.02 -1.26 -33.28
C SER A 25 37.34 -2.04 -33.30
N LYS A 26 38.40 -1.44 -33.84
CA LYS A 26 39.75 -2.02 -33.80
C LYS A 26 40.27 -1.94 -32.36
N GLN A 27 40.49 -3.10 -31.75
CA GLN A 27 41.23 -3.23 -30.50
C GLN A 27 42.68 -2.76 -30.71
N GLN A 28 43.08 -1.70 -30.00
CA GLN A 28 44.48 -1.44 -29.74
C GLN A 28 44.91 -2.31 -28.55
N LYS A 29 45.92 -3.16 -28.77
CA LYS A 29 46.46 -4.10 -27.77
C LYS A 29 47.15 -3.35 -26.63
N SER A 30 46.70 -3.50 -25.39
CA SER A 30 47.53 -3.99 -24.28
C SER A 30 46.71 -4.20 -22.99
N SER A 31 46.83 -5.42 -22.47
CA SER A 31 46.64 -5.96 -21.11
C SER A 31 45.62 -5.36 -20.11
N GLU A 32 44.82 -6.29 -19.59
CA GLU A 32 44.09 -6.34 -18.30
C GLU A 32 42.63 -5.84 -18.27
N GLN A 33 41.74 -6.84 -18.15
CA GLN A 33 40.30 -6.82 -17.93
C GLN A 33 39.93 -6.33 -16.51
N PRO A 34 38.69 -5.88 -16.21
CA PRO A 34 37.45 -6.61 -16.49
C PRO A 34 36.31 -5.84 -17.17
N CYS A 35 35.42 -6.64 -17.76
CA CYS A 35 34.11 -6.29 -18.30
C CYS A 35 33.20 -5.61 -17.28
N GLN A 36 32.21 -4.89 -17.83
CA GLN A 36 31.03 -4.28 -17.19
C GLN A 36 31.19 -2.83 -16.72
N GLN A 37 31.13 -1.92 -17.68
CA GLN A 37 30.57 -0.58 -17.43
C GLN A 37 29.35 -0.42 -18.32
N LEU A 38 28.26 -1.01 -17.84
CA LEU A 38 26.91 -0.53 -18.12
C LEU A 38 26.86 0.96 -17.76
N TRP A 39 26.09 1.69 -18.54
CA TRP A 39 25.82 3.12 -18.37
C TRP A 39 25.41 3.41 -16.93
N LEU A 40 26.35 3.86 -16.10
CA LEU A 40 26.07 4.47 -14.82
C LEU A 40 26.00 5.97 -15.08
N ASP A 41 24.77 6.49 -15.08
CA ASP A 41 24.50 7.91 -14.99
C ASP A 41 25.19 8.47 -13.73
N PRO A 42 26.03 9.52 -13.78
CA PRO A 42 26.83 9.96 -12.64
C PRO A 42 26.04 10.59 -11.47
N CYS A 43 24.71 10.68 -11.53
CA CYS A 43 23.89 11.19 -10.43
C CYS A 43 23.43 10.06 -9.49
N SER A 44 24.39 9.31 -8.93
CA SER A 44 24.09 8.41 -7.81
C SER A 44 24.25 9.17 -6.50
N ASP A 45 23.14 9.70 -5.99
CA ASP A 45 23.04 10.04 -4.57
C ASP A 45 23.28 8.73 -3.77
N PRO A 46 24.34 8.62 -2.95
CA PRO A 46 24.74 7.36 -2.32
C PRO A 46 23.71 6.80 -1.34
N ASP A 47 22.67 7.58 -0.99
CA ASP A 47 21.60 7.16 -0.07
C ASP A 47 20.37 6.55 -0.79
N ARG A 48 20.39 6.48 -2.13
CA ARG A 48 19.27 5.94 -2.93
C ARG A 48 19.64 4.62 -3.57
N SER A 49 19.69 3.55 -2.77
CA SER A 49 19.78 2.18 -3.29
C SER A 49 18.55 1.91 -4.18
N LEU A 50 18.70 2.04 -5.50
CA LEU A 50 17.66 1.66 -6.43
C LEU A 50 17.49 0.14 -6.31
N LYS A 51 16.35 -0.33 -5.79
CA LYS A 51 15.89 -1.70 -6.03
C LYS A 51 15.07 -1.65 -7.32
N PRO A 52 15.64 -1.98 -8.50
CA PRO A 52 14.96 -1.72 -9.76
C PRO A 52 13.68 -2.55 -9.90
N TYR A 53 13.61 -3.76 -9.32
CA TYR A 53 12.44 -4.62 -9.32
C TYR A 53 12.45 -5.56 -8.09
N SER A 54 11.27 -5.87 -7.54
CA SER A 54 11.03 -6.94 -6.58
C SER A 54 10.19 -8.05 -7.22
N LEU A 55 10.38 -9.29 -6.79
CA LEU A 55 9.51 -10.40 -7.21
C LEU A 55 8.17 -10.26 -6.49
N VAL A 56 7.08 -10.47 -7.22
CA VAL A 56 5.72 -10.35 -6.70
C VAL A 56 4.88 -11.54 -7.14
N HIS A 57 3.91 -11.89 -6.32
CA HIS A 57 2.90 -12.90 -6.63
C HIS A 57 1.48 -12.34 -6.49
N PRO A 58 0.53 -12.83 -7.31
CA PRO A 58 -0.86 -12.41 -7.20
C PRO A 58 -1.58 -13.16 -6.06
N VAL A 59 -2.28 -12.42 -5.22
CA VAL A 59 -3.15 -12.93 -4.16
C VAL A 59 -4.60 -12.56 -4.47
N VAL A 60 -5.47 -13.57 -4.53
CA VAL A 60 -6.92 -13.38 -4.73
C VAL A 60 -7.63 -13.62 -3.40
N VAL A 61 -8.27 -12.59 -2.87
CA VAL A 61 -9.00 -12.64 -1.59
C VAL A 61 -10.50 -12.61 -1.87
N LYS A 62 -11.21 -13.67 -1.51
CA LYS A 62 -12.66 -13.77 -1.73
C LYS A 62 -13.48 -13.05 -0.67
N THR A 63 -12.95 -12.93 0.54
CA THR A 63 -13.58 -12.22 1.65
C THR A 63 -13.32 -10.72 1.55
N PRO A 64 -14.23 -9.87 2.07
CA PRO A 64 -14.00 -8.43 2.13
C PRO A 64 -12.69 -8.09 2.83
N ARG A 65 -11.88 -7.26 2.18
CA ARG A 65 -10.54 -6.88 2.65
C ARG A 65 -10.58 -5.65 3.56
N PRO A 66 -9.67 -5.51 4.53
CA PRO A 66 -9.50 -4.26 5.28
C PRO A 66 -9.09 -3.12 4.34
N VAL A 67 -9.40 -1.88 4.69
CA VAL A 67 -9.17 -0.71 3.85
C VAL A 67 -8.29 0.29 4.60
N VAL A 68 -7.17 0.66 3.98
CA VAL A 68 -6.27 1.72 4.47
C VAL A 68 -6.35 2.89 3.51
N LEU A 69 -6.68 4.07 4.02
CA LEU A 69 -6.78 5.29 3.24
C LEU A 69 -5.52 6.16 3.44
N SER A 70 -4.96 6.63 2.34
CA SER A 70 -3.84 7.57 2.30
C SER A 70 -4.28 8.85 1.56
N PRO A 71 -3.88 10.05 1.99
CA PRO A 71 -3.08 10.34 3.18
C PRO A 71 -3.87 10.18 4.49
N SER A 72 -3.17 9.84 5.58
CA SER A 72 -3.81 9.57 6.89
C SER A 72 -4.50 10.81 7.49
N CYS A 73 -4.12 12.02 7.08
CA CYS A 73 -4.73 13.26 7.59
C CYS A 73 -6.18 13.47 7.15
N ILE A 74 -6.64 12.85 6.05
CA ILE A 74 -8.03 12.93 5.59
C ILE A 74 -8.84 11.68 5.96
N ALA A 75 -8.16 10.59 6.28
CA ALA A 75 -8.79 9.28 6.48
C ALA A 75 -9.89 9.29 7.55
N PRO A 76 -9.74 9.89 8.75
CA PRO A 76 -10.79 9.84 9.78
C PRO A 76 -12.09 10.49 9.33
N ARG A 77 -12.03 11.65 8.66
CA ARG A 77 -13.23 12.34 8.19
C ARG A 77 -13.83 11.64 6.98
N LEU A 78 -13.00 11.14 6.07
CA LEU A 78 -13.45 10.38 4.91
C LEU A 78 -14.11 9.06 5.31
N ILE A 79 -13.60 8.35 6.32
CA ILE A 79 -14.21 7.14 6.89
C ILE A 79 -15.61 7.44 7.46
N ARG A 80 -15.76 8.54 8.20
CA ARG A 80 -17.07 8.97 8.71
C ARG A 80 -18.03 9.26 7.55
N ASN A 81 -17.60 10.05 6.58
CA ASN A 81 -18.42 10.38 5.42
C ASN A 81 -18.79 9.13 4.59
N LEU A 82 -17.89 8.13 4.50
CA LEU A 82 -18.17 6.84 3.89
C LEU A 82 -19.30 6.12 4.63
N LEU A 83 -19.25 6.05 5.96
CA LEU A 83 -20.29 5.42 6.78
C LEU A 83 -21.64 6.15 6.72
N ASP A 84 -21.63 7.45 6.42
CA ASP A 84 -22.83 8.27 6.28
C ASP A 84 -23.53 8.06 4.92
N LEU A 85 -22.88 7.39 3.96
CA LEU A 85 -23.55 6.98 2.72
C LEU A 85 -24.68 5.97 3.00
N PRO A 86 -25.77 6.00 2.22
CA PRO A 86 -26.83 5.00 2.30
C PRO A 86 -26.26 3.58 2.21
N THR A 87 -26.82 2.66 3.01
CA THR A 87 -26.46 1.23 3.09
C THR A 87 -25.01 0.90 3.46
N SER A 88 -24.13 1.89 3.60
CA SER A 88 -22.70 1.72 3.85
C SER A 88 -22.39 0.91 5.12
N ARG A 89 -23.20 1.04 6.17
CA ARG A 89 -23.05 0.28 7.42
C ARG A 89 -23.29 -1.24 7.27
N LEU A 90 -23.88 -1.68 6.16
CA LEU A 90 -24.00 -3.10 5.82
C LEU A 90 -22.68 -3.62 5.22
N ASP A 91 -21.96 -2.78 4.48
CA ASP A 91 -20.74 -3.14 3.76
C ASP A 91 -19.47 -2.93 4.61
N PHE A 92 -19.50 -1.99 5.56
CA PHE A 92 -18.32 -1.53 6.28
C PHE A 92 -18.42 -1.68 7.80
N HIS A 93 -17.27 -1.95 8.41
CA HIS A 93 -17.01 -1.84 9.83
C HIS A 93 -15.83 -0.87 10.05
N VAL A 94 -15.81 -0.09 11.13
CA VAL A 94 -14.69 0.80 11.43
C VAL A 94 -13.84 0.21 12.53
N CYS A 95 -12.55 0.10 12.28
CA CYS A 95 -11.56 -0.20 13.30
C CYS A 95 -10.84 1.10 13.68
N PRO A 96 -11.08 1.63 14.89
CA PRO A 96 -10.44 2.85 15.33
C PRO A 96 -8.93 2.64 15.49
N ALA A 97 -8.16 3.73 15.44
CA ALA A 97 -6.77 3.70 15.86
C ALA A 97 -6.70 3.23 17.31
N GLU A 98 -5.78 2.32 17.64
CA GLU A 98 -5.49 2.01 19.03
C GLU A 98 -5.03 3.31 19.69
N LYS A 99 -5.87 3.85 20.58
CA LYS A 99 -5.41 4.90 21.50
C LYS A 99 -4.39 4.20 22.37
N LEU A 100 -3.13 4.60 22.28
CA LEU A 100 -2.17 4.33 23.34
C LEU A 100 -2.78 4.97 24.59
N THR A 101 -3.55 4.21 25.35
CA THR A 101 -3.82 4.59 26.72
C THR A 101 -2.45 4.59 27.37
N GLU A 102 -1.90 5.78 27.66
CA GLU A 102 -0.88 5.93 28.69
C GLU A 102 -1.50 5.46 30.00
N GLY A 103 -1.64 4.15 30.13
CA GLY A 103 -1.84 3.48 31.39
C GLY A 103 -0.48 3.47 32.05
N ASN A 104 -0.30 4.37 33.02
CA ASN A 104 0.75 4.24 34.02
C ASN A 104 0.88 2.77 34.43
N PRO A 105 2.10 2.20 34.52
CA PRO A 105 2.30 0.93 35.21
C PRO A 105 2.14 1.16 36.71
N SER A 106 0.91 1.40 37.15
CA SER A 106 0.57 1.50 38.57
C SER A 106 0.42 0.10 39.11
N THR A 107 1.54 -0.38 39.65
CA THR A 107 1.65 -1.31 40.77
C THR A 107 0.35 -1.41 41.59
N VAL A 108 -0.38 -2.51 41.44
CA VAL A 108 -1.19 -3.06 42.52
C VAL A 108 -0.68 -4.47 42.76
N HIS A 109 0.19 -4.53 43.77
CA HIS A 109 0.71 -5.73 44.38
C HIS A 109 -0.43 -6.44 45.10
N VAL A 110 -0.94 -7.54 44.55
CA VAL A 110 -1.64 -8.57 45.32
C VAL A 110 -0.89 -9.87 45.03
N GLN A 111 -0.18 -10.35 46.05
CA GLN A 111 0.59 -11.58 46.05
C GLN A 111 -0.35 -12.78 45.94
N GLU A 112 -0.10 -13.71 45.01
CA GLU A 112 -0.42 -15.14 45.03
C GLU A 112 0.37 -15.87 43.88
N PRO A 113 0.58 -17.21 43.94
CA PRO A 113 1.91 -17.85 43.87
C PRO A 113 2.51 -18.10 42.46
N PRO A 114 3.82 -18.45 42.36
CA PRO A 114 4.54 -18.47 41.09
C PRO A 114 4.21 -19.73 40.28
N VAL A 115 3.27 -19.60 39.35
CA VAL A 115 3.00 -20.65 38.35
C VAL A 115 3.80 -20.39 37.08
N SER A 116 4.81 -21.24 36.90
CA SER A 116 5.39 -21.72 35.64
C SER A 116 5.60 -20.69 34.52
N ARG A 117 6.84 -20.19 34.48
CA ARG A 117 7.50 -19.62 33.30
C ARG A 117 7.75 -20.75 32.30
N ASN A 118 6.73 -21.19 31.55
CA ASN A 118 6.83 -22.04 30.35
C ASN A 118 5.46 -22.15 29.66
N ALA A 119 4.96 -21.03 29.12
CA ALA A 119 3.98 -21.09 28.04
C ALA A 119 4.71 -20.68 26.76
N PRO A 120 4.52 -21.36 25.61
CA PRO A 120 4.94 -20.81 24.33
C PRO A 120 4.37 -19.39 24.27
N GLN A 121 5.19 -18.41 23.93
CA GLN A 121 4.72 -17.07 23.63
C GLN A 121 3.89 -17.15 22.33
N GLU A 122 2.72 -17.78 22.40
CA GLU A 122 1.67 -17.58 21.41
C GLU A 122 1.50 -16.07 21.34
N ARG A 123 1.88 -15.51 20.19
CA ARG A 123 1.72 -14.09 19.89
C ARG A 123 0.26 -13.76 20.08
N ARG A 124 -0.11 -13.24 21.26
CA ARG A 124 -1.43 -12.71 21.51
C ARG A 124 -1.77 -11.76 20.37
N GLU A 125 -2.78 -12.10 19.58
CA GLU A 125 -3.25 -11.20 18.52
C GLU A 125 -3.62 -9.86 19.16
N SER A 126 -3.25 -8.76 18.51
CA SER A 126 -3.70 -7.46 18.99
C SER A 126 -5.21 -7.38 18.88
N SER A 127 -5.85 -6.64 19.78
CA SER A 127 -7.30 -6.42 19.77
C SER A 127 -7.78 -5.93 18.38
N GLN A 128 -6.97 -5.08 17.74
CA GLN A 128 -7.20 -4.62 16.38
C GLN A 128 -7.22 -5.76 15.34
N VAL A 129 -6.29 -6.71 15.39
CA VAL A 129 -6.28 -7.85 14.46
C VAL A 129 -7.53 -8.71 14.63
N CYS A 130 -7.98 -8.94 15.88
CA CYS A 130 -9.23 -9.65 16.15
C CYS A 130 -10.43 -8.90 15.55
N MET A 131 -10.56 -7.59 15.78
CA MET A 131 -11.65 -6.78 15.20
C MET A 131 -11.66 -6.82 13.67
N ILE A 132 -10.47 -6.81 13.05
CA ILE A 132 -10.34 -6.93 11.59
C ILE A 132 -10.89 -8.27 11.12
N ARG A 133 -10.45 -9.38 11.73
CA ARG A 133 -10.89 -10.72 11.36
C ARG A 133 -12.40 -10.90 11.56
N GLU A 134 -12.94 -10.44 12.68
CA GLU A 134 -14.38 -10.48 12.95
C GLU A 134 -15.21 -9.70 11.90
N ALA A 135 -14.73 -8.55 11.43
CA ALA A 135 -15.41 -7.78 10.40
C ALA A 135 -15.42 -8.55 9.07
N MET A 136 -14.30 -9.17 8.70
CA MET A 136 -14.17 -9.98 7.49
C MET A 136 -15.09 -11.21 7.54
N GLU A 137 -15.17 -11.88 8.69
CA GLU A 137 -16.08 -13.02 8.93
C GLU A 137 -17.56 -12.62 8.82
N LYS A 138 -17.91 -11.40 9.26
CA LYS A 138 -19.23 -10.80 9.08
C LYS A 138 -19.48 -10.27 7.66
N ASN A 139 -18.60 -10.62 6.71
CA ASN A 139 -18.63 -10.19 5.32
C ASN A 139 -18.67 -8.66 5.17
N LYS A 140 -17.82 -7.95 5.92
CA LYS A 140 -17.66 -6.49 5.83
C LYS A 140 -16.20 -6.09 5.62
N HIS A 141 -16.01 -5.03 4.85
CA HIS A 141 -14.74 -4.34 4.75
C HIS A 141 -14.42 -3.60 6.05
N CYS A 142 -13.23 -3.80 6.59
CA CYS A 142 -12.79 -3.11 7.81
C CYS A 142 -12.05 -1.82 7.48
N LEU A 143 -12.67 -0.66 7.66
CA LEU A 143 -12.08 0.66 7.46
C LEU A 143 -11.11 0.96 8.61
N LEU A 144 -9.83 1.12 8.31
CA LEU A 144 -8.78 1.30 9.31
C LEU A 144 -8.41 2.78 9.46
N GLU A 145 -8.53 3.32 10.66
CA GLU A 145 -7.98 4.64 11.00
C GLU A 145 -6.46 4.56 11.28
N LEU A 146 -5.73 3.85 10.42
CA LEU A 146 -4.27 3.67 10.50
C LEU A 146 -3.59 4.29 9.28
N GLY A 147 -2.31 4.62 9.42
CA GLY A 147 -1.48 4.98 8.26
C GLY A 147 -0.92 3.76 7.53
N VAL A 148 -0.34 3.99 6.36
CA VAL A 148 0.20 2.95 5.46
C VAL A 148 1.32 2.09 6.08
N GLN A 149 1.96 2.56 7.14
CA GLN A 149 2.98 1.82 7.89
C GLN A 149 2.48 0.49 8.47
N SER A 150 1.18 0.35 8.76
CA SER A 150 0.62 -0.90 9.31
C SER A 150 0.44 -1.99 8.26
N VAL A 151 0.45 -1.65 6.96
CA VAL A 151 0.18 -2.58 5.85
C VAL A 151 1.16 -3.75 5.84
N ARG A 152 2.44 -3.50 6.14
CA ARG A 152 3.46 -4.55 6.21
C ARG A 152 3.15 -5.58 7.29
N ASP A 153 2.69 -5.13 8.46
CA ASP A 153 2.35 -6.01 9.57
C ASP A 153 1.04 -6.76 9.32
N LEU A 154 0.09 -6.17 8.58
CA LEU A 154 -1.11 -6.87 8.12
C LEU A 154 -0.74 -8.01 7.17
N ILE A 155 0.10 -7.75 6.17
CA ILE A 155 0.52 -8.76 5.18
C ILE A 155 1.31 -9.90 5.84
N LYS A 156 2.20 -9.59 6.79
CA LYS A 156 2.91 -10.62 7.60
C LYS A 156 1.96 -11.52 8.41
N ARG A 157 0.73 -11.09 8.64
CA ARG A 157 -0.33 -11.85 9.33
C ARG A 157 -1.34 -12.47 8.35
N GLU A 158 -1.00 -12.47 7.06
CA GLU A 158 -1.85 -12.93 5.94
C GLU A 158 -3.18 -12.16 5.84
N ILE A 159 -3.18 -10.90 6.30
CA ILE A 159 -4.28 -9.97 6.14
C ILE A 159 -3.92 -9.02 4.99
N TYR A 160 -4.68 -9.09 3.91
CA TYR A 160 -4.34 -8.45 2.63
C TYR A 160 -5.22 -7.20 2.39
N PRO A 161 -4.81 -5.99 2.83
CA PRO A 161 -5.65 -4.80 2.76
C PRO A 161 -5.78 -4.24 1.33
N ILE A 162 -6.86 -3.51 1.09
CA ILE A 162 -7.01 -2.56 -0.02
C ILE A 162 -6.40 -1.23 0.45
N VAL A 163 -5.36 -0.76 -0.24
CA VAL A 163 -4.75 0.54 0.03
C VAL A 163 -5.19 1.52 -1.04
N ILE A 164 -5.87 2.60 -0.64
CA ILE A 164 -6.34 3.65 -1.57
C ILE A 164 -5.66 4.96 -1.22
N HIS A 165 -4.98 5.54 -2.20
CA HIS A 165 -4.40 6.86 -2.12
C HIS A 165 -5.27 7.89 -2.85
N VAL A 166 -5.72 8.92 -2.14
CA VAL A 166 -6.35 10.10 -2.73
C VAL A 166 -5.26 11.12 -3.04
N GLU A 167 -5.06 11.42 -4.31
CA GLU A 167 -4.04 12.37 -4.72
C GLU A 167 -4.44 13.81 -4.33
N VAL A 168 -3.54 14.49 -3.62
CA VAL A 168 -3.73 15.86 -3.17
C VAL A 168 -2.75 16.78 -3.88
N THR A 169 -3.30 17.76 -4.58
CA THR A 169 -2.57 18.74 -5.39
C THR A 169 -2.92 20.15 -4.97
N GLU A 170 -2.14 21.12 -5.43
CA GLU A 170 -2.41 22.55 -5.22
C GLU A 170 -3.79 22.98 -5.75
N LYS A 171 -4.34 22.25 -6.73
CA LYS A 171 -5.63 22.53 -7.35
C LYS A 171 -6.82 22.10 -6.47
N ASN A 172 -6.70 20.97 -5.77
CA ASN A 172 -7.82 20.36 -5.06
C ASN A 172 -7.75 20.51 -3.53
N ILE A 173 -6.61 20.97 -2.99
CA ILE A 173 -6.40 21.09 -1.54
C ILE A 173 -7.47 21.93 -0.83
N ARG A 174 -7.93 23.01 -1.47
CA ARG A 174 -8.99 23.87 -0.91
C ARG A 174 -10.29 23.10 -0.70
N GLY A 175 -10.65 22.22 -1.63
CA GLY A 175 -11.82 21.33 -1.51
C GLY A 175 -11.65 20.29 -0.41
N LEU A 176 -10.43 19.77 -0.23
CA LEU A 176 -10.10 18.77 0.80
C LEU A 176 -10.07 19.31 2.24
N ARG A 177 -10.11 20.64 2.44
CA ARG A 177 -10.03 21.22 3.79
C ARG A 177 -11.15 20.75 4.72
N SER A 178 -12.34 20.45 4.21
CA SER A 178 -13.45 19.91 5.01
C SER A 178 -13.17 18.50 5.55
N LEU A 179 -12.19 17.80 4.98
CA LEU A 179 -11.76 16.45 5.38
C LEU A 179 -10.57 16.47 6.33
N LEU A 180 -9.88 17.61 6.47
CA LEU A 180 -8.76 17.74 7.40
C LEU A 180 -9.28 17.85 8.84
N GLY A 181 -8.73 17.04 9.74
CA GLY A 181 -9.14 17.01 11.15
C GLY A 181 -8.71 18.22 11.99
N GLN A 182 -7.82 19.08 11.47
CA GLN A 182 -7.27 20.23 12.18
C GLN A 182 -7.45 21.52 11.37
N PRO A 183 -8.21 22.51 11.87
CA PRO A 183 -8.29 23.81 11.23
C PRO A 183 -6.96 24.56 11.35
N GLY A 184 -6.66 25.43 10.36
CA GLY A 184 -5.54 26.37 10.43
C GLY A 184 -4.20 25.89 9.86
N GLN A 185 -4.10 24.65 9.38
CA GLN A 185 -2.89 24.18 8.67
C GLN A 185 -2.67 24.95 7.36
N ARG A 186 -1.41 25.25 7.04
CA ARG A 186 -1.07 25.91 5.77
C ARG A 186 -1.13 24.89 4.63
N ASP A 187 -1.62 25.32 3.47
CA ASP A 187 -1.74 24.43 2.31
C ASP A 187 -0.40 23.79 1.94
N ALA A 188 0.71 24.53 2.04
CA ALA A 188 2.05 24.02 1.79
C ALA A 188 2.48 22.88 2.74
N GLU A 189 2.06 22.93 4.01
CA GLU A 189 2.39 21.89 5.00
C GLU A 189 1.60 20.61 4.72
N VAL A 190 0.31 20.77 4.42
CA VAL A 190 -0.57 19.67 4.03
C VAL A 190 -0.06 19.00 2.76
N LEU A 191 0.29 19.77 1.73
CA LEU A 191 0.86 19.25 0.49
C LEU A 191 2.19 18.51 0.74
N LYS A 192 3.06 19.07 1.59
CA LYS A 192 4.31 18.41 1.98
C LYS A 192 4.04 17.06 2.66
N ALA A 193 3.07 17.00 3.57
CA ALA A 193 2.66 15.77 4.24
C ALA A 193 2.06 14.75 3.26
N CYS A 194 1.19 15.19 2.34
CA CYS A 194 0.56 14.33 1.34
C CYS A 194 1.60 13.73 0.37
N ARG A 195 2.56 14.54 -0.11
CA ARG A 195 3.70 14.05 -0.91
C ARG A 195 4.57 13.04 -0.13
N GLY A 196 4.72 13.25 1.18
CA GLY A 196 5.39 12.29 2.06
C GLY A 196 4.64 10.96 2.16
N ALA A 197 3.33 11.01 2.35
CA ALA A 197 2.46 9.83 2.40
C ALA A 197 2.47 9.05 1.07
N GLU A 198 2.47 9.75 -0.07
CA GLU A 198 2.60 9.13 -1.39
C GLU A 198 3.96 8.41 -1.54
N ARG A 199 5.07 9.07 -1.15
CA ARG A 199 6.39 8.43 -1.18
C ARG A 199 6.44 7.14 -0.35
N ALA A 200 5.77 7.11 0.80
CA ALA A 200 5.71 5.92 1.65
C ALA A 200 4.97 4.74 0.99
N LEU A 201 4.06 5.00 0.04
CA LEU A 201 3.35 3.94 -0.71
C LEU A 201 4.31 3.09 -1.55
N HIS A 202 5.38 3.70 -2.08
CA HIS A 202 6.37 2.99 -2.89
C HIS A 202 7.22 1.99 -2.07
N ALA A 203 7.15 2.04 -0.75
CA ALA A 203 7.82 1.10 0.15
C ALA A 203 6.88 0.01 0.70
N LEU A 204 5.63 -0.04 0.22
CA LEU A 204 4.67 -1.06 0.63
C LEU A 204 4.98 -2.40 -0.03
N PRO A 205 4.83 -3.52 0.69
CA PRO A 205 5.04 -4.85 0.14
C PRO A 205 3.84 -5.33 -0.71
N CYS A 206 3.03 -4.42 -1.23
CA CYS A 206 1.90 -4.75 -2.08
C CYS A 206 1.47 -3.58 -2.99
N SER A 207 0.68 -3.89 -4.02
CA SER A 207 0.05 -2.88 -4.87
C SER A 207 -0.97 -2.03 -4.11
N TRP A 208 -1.13 -0.78 -4.55
CA TRP A 208 -2.11 0.19 -4.04
C TRP A 208 -2.85 0.85 -5.22
N ALA A 209 -4.03 1.41 -4.95
CA ALA A 209 -4.85 2.08 -5.94
C ALA A 209 -4.84 3.59 -5.72
N ARG A 210 -4.95 4.37 -6.82
CA ARG A 210 -5.01 5.82 -6.78
C ARG A 210 -6.43 6.30 -7.13
N VAL A 211 -6.92 7.28 -6.38
CA VAL A 211 -8.06 8.11 -6.76
C VAL A 211 -7.50 9.40 -7.37
N GLU A 212 -7.66 9.52 -8.68
CA GLU A 212 -7.16 10.64 -9.47
C GLU A 212 -7.84 11.97 -9.06
N PRO A 213 -7.14 13.11 -9.15
CA PRO A 213 -7.68 14.41 -8.76
C PRO A 213 -8.95 14.82 -9.52
N HIS A 214 -9.12 14.34 -10.76
CA HIS A 214 -10.27 14.64 -11.61
C HIS A 214 -11.46 13.69 -11.40
N ALA A 215 -11.34 12.69 -10.51
CA ALA A 215 -12.40 11.72 -10.25
C ALA A 215 -13.52 12.30 -9.36
N TRP A 216 -13.30 13.47 -8.77
CA TRP A 216 -14.23 14.16 -7.88
C TRP A 216 -14.06 15.68 -8.06
N SER A 217 -15.16 16.43 -7.94
CA SER A 217 -15.13 17.90 -8.06
C SER A 217 -15.23 18.59 -6.70
N HIS A 218 -15.91 17.95 -5.74
CA HIS A 218 -16.13 18.43 -4.38
C HIS A 218 -15.90 17.31 -3.36
N ALA A 219 -15.55 17.67 -2.12
CA ALA A 219 -15.19 16.69 -1.09
C ALA A 219 -16.34 15.74 -0.70
N GLU A 220 -17.59 16.16 -0.93
CA GLU A 220 -18.82 15.41 -0.68
C GLU A 220 -18.99 14.23 -1.66
N GLU A 221 -18.36 14.29 -2.83
CA GLU A 221 -18.38 13.21 -3.82
C GLU A 221 -17.33 12.14 -3.54
N LEU A 222 -16.23 12.54 -2.88
CA LEU A 222 -15.08 11.67 -2.62
C LEU A 222 -15.45 10.35 -1.91
N PRO A 223 -16.34 10.31 -0.89
CA PRO A 223 -16.78 9.06 -0.29
C PRO A 223 -17.39 8.09 -1.30
N LYS A 224 -18.18 8.57 -2.27
CA LYS A 224 -18.79 7.71 -3.29
C LYS A 224 -17.74 7.14 -4.23
N VAL A 225 -16.79 7.97 -4.65
CA VAL A 225 -15.67 7.59 -5.52
C VAL A 225 -14.78 6.55 -4.83
N VAL A 226 -14.43 6.79 -3.57
CA VAL A 226 -13.61 5.87 -2.76
C VAL A 226 -14.37 4.56 -2.51
N ARG A 227 -15.68 4.60 -2.21
CA ARG A 227 -16.51 3.39 -2.09
C ARG A 227 -16.45 2.56 -3.37
N GLY A 228 -16.64 3.20 -4.53
CA GLY A 228 -16.52 2.52 -5.83
C GLY A 228 -15.15 1.88 -6.04
N CYS A 229 -14.08 2.60 -5.72
CA CYS A 229 -12.70 2.10 -5.78
C CYS A 229 -12.49 0.88 -4.87
N ILE A 230 -13.02 0.88 -3.63
CA ILE A 230 -12.93 -0.27 -2.73
C ILE A 230 -13.55 -1.52 -3.36
N PHE A 231 -14.77 -1.42 -3.88
CA PHE A 231 -15.45 -2.56 -4.49
C PHE A 231 -14.79 -3.03 -5.80
N GLN A 232 -14.20 -2.11 -6.55
CA GLN A 232 -13.39 -2.46 -7.72
C GLN A 232 -12.15 -3.24 -7.30
N GLU A 233 -11.40 -2.75 -6.31
CA GLU A 233 -10.17 -3.37 -5.83
C GLU A 233 -10.41 -4.69 -5.08
N GLN A 234 -11.59 -4.89 -4.48
CA GLN A 234 -11.96 -6.16 -3.85
C GLN A 234 -11.90 -7.34 -4.82
N ASN A 235 -12.23 -7.12 -6.09
CA ASN A 235 -12.29 -8.18 -7.10
C ASN A 235 -10.99 -8.31 -7.92
N ARG A 236 -10.01 -7.44 -7.68
CA ARG A 236 -8.72 -7.46 -8.37
C ARG A 236 -7.70 -8.29 -7.58
N PRO A 237 -6.81 -9.03 -8.27
CA PRO A 237 -5.66 -9.64 -7.62
C PRO A 237 -4.81 -8.55 -6.95
N LEU A 238 -4.47 -8.76 -5.68
CA LEU A 238 -3.48 -7.96 -4.97
C LEU A 238 -2.10 -8.50 -5.32
N TRP A 239 -1.21 -7.66 -5.84
CA TRP A 239 0.19 -8.03 -6.02
C TRP A 239 0.93 -7.83 -4.71
N VAL A 240 1.58 -8.87 -4.20
CA VAL A 240 2.33 -8.85 -2.94
C VAL A 240 3.77 -9.22 -3.24
N GLU A 241 4.72 -8.53 -2.61
CA GLU A 241 6.14 -8.87 -2.70
C GLU A 241 6.40 -10.22 -2.03
N ASP A 242 7.21 -11.07 -2.65
CA ASP A 242 7.70 -12.28 -1.99
C ASP A 242 8.55 -11.87 -0.77
N GLY A 243 8.28 -12.51 0.38
CA GLY A 243 9.11 -12.31 1.57
C GLY A 243 10.52 -12.84 1.32
N ASP A 244 11.54 -12.03 1.60
CA ASP A 244 12.89 -12.54 1.82
C ASP A 244 12.85 -13.33 3.15
N ASP A 245 12.45 -14.61 3.10
CA ASP A 245 12.52 -15.54 4.25
C ASP A 245 13.97 -15.79 4.70
#